data_AF-A0A950URP1-F1
#
_entry.id   AF-A0A950URP1-F1
#
_cell.length_a   1.000
_cell.length_b   1.000
_cell.length_c   1.000
_cell.angle_alpha   90.00
_cell.angle_beta   90.00
_cell.angle_gamma   90.00
#
_symmetry.space_group_name_H-M   'P 1'
#
loop_
_entity.id
_entity.type
_entity.pdbx_description
1 polymer ?
#
loop_
_entity_poly.entity_id
_entity_poly.type
_entity_poly.pdbx_seq_one_letter_code
_entity_poly.pdbx_strand_id
1 'polypeptide(L)'
;ESAIYGHPDVADVAVIGVPDEKWGEVAKAIVVRKAGASPKPEDIIAFARSRIAAFKAPKSVDFIEALPRNASGKILRRELREPFWAGKNRRVN
;
A
#
# COMPACT_ATOMS: atom_id res chain seq x y z
N GLU A 1 2.33 1.44 -7.94
CA GLU A 1 3.42 1.75 -6.97
C GLU A 1 4.21 2.99 -7.37
N SER A 2 4.74 3.08 -8.60
CA SER A 2 5.58 4.20 -9.05
C SER A 2 4.99 5.60 -8.83
N ALA A 3 3.66 5.76 -8.98
CA ALA A 3 2.97 7.02 -8.70
C ALA A 3 3.10 7.48 -7.24
N ILE A 4 3.14 6.56 -6.28
CA ILE A 4 3.31 6.85 -4.85
C ILE A 4 4.79 6.99 -4.50
N TYR A 5 5.65 6.15 -5.08
CA TYR A 5 7.09 6.17 -4.84
C TYR A 5 7.74 7.51 -5.18
N GLY A 6 7.16 8.28 -6.11
CA GLY A 6 7.62 9.63 -6.43
C GLY A 6 7.34 10.69 -5.36
N HIS A 7 6.61 10.38 -4.28
CA HIS A 7 6.30 11.34 -3.21
C HIS A 7 7.56 11.71 -2.42
N PRO A 8 7.81 13.01 -2.14
CA PRO A 8 9.06 13.45 -1.49
C PRO A 8 9.30 12.77 -0.14
N ASP A 9 8.23 12.46 0.60
CA ASP A 9 8.29 11.84 1.92
C ASP A 9 8.23 10.30 1.95
N VAL A 10 8.13 9.65 0.79
CA VAL A 10 8.07 8.18 0.69
C VAL A 10 9.47 7.61 0.48
N ALA A 11 9.88 6.71 1.35
CA ALA A 11 11.13 5.96 1.22
C ALA A 11 10.94 4.66 0.44
N ASP A 12 9.81 3.98 0.65
CA ASP A 12 9.48 2.71 0.01
C ASP A 12 7.97 2.50 0.00
N VAL A 13 7.45 1.70 -0.94
CA VAL A 13 6.02 1.43 -1.04
C VAL A 13 5.72 0.07 -1.66
N ALA A 14 4.76 -0.64 -1.08
CA ALA A 14 4.07 -1.75 -1.73
C ALA A 14 2.57 -1.44 -1.85
N VAL A 15 1.93 -1.88 -2.94
CA VAL A 15 0.46 -1.87 -3.05
C VAL A 15 -0.06 -3.31 -3.03
N ILE A 16 -1.05 -3.57 -2.18
CA ILE A 16 -1.68 -4.87 -2.01
C ILE A 16 -3.20 -4.76 -2.14
N GLY A 17 -3.83 -5.88 -2.48
CA GLY A 17 -5.27 -6.05 -2.42
C GLY A 17 -5.75 -6.41 -1.02
N VAL A 18 -6.69 -5.65 -0.48
CA VAL A 18 -7.36 -5.92 0.80
C VAL A 18 -8.87 -6.10 0.58
N PRO A 19 -9.56 -6.90 1.43
CA PRO A 19 -10.98 -7.15 1.21
C PRO A 19 -11.79 -5.87 1.37
N ASP A 20 -12.83 -5.74 0.53
CA ASP A 20 -13.80 -4.65 0.56
C ASP A 20 -15.19 -5.24 0.30
N GLU A 21 -16.19 -4.87 1.09
CA GLU A 21 -17.53 -5.46 1.01
C GLU A 21 -18.25 -5.14 -0.30
N LYS A 22 -17.94 -3.99 -0.91
CA LYS A 22 -18.60 -3.51 -2.13
C LYS A 22 -17.89 -4.01 -3.39
N TRP A 23 -16.57 -4.08 -3.37
CA TRP A 23 -15.75 -4.36 -4.56
C TRP A 23 -15.04 -5.71 -4.50
N GLY A 24 -15.19 -6.46 -3.41
CA GLY A 24 -14.46 -7.69 -3.15
C GLY A 24 -13.03 -7.42 -2.71
N GLU A 25 -12.28 -6.65 -3.52
CA GLU A 25 -10.91 -6.24 -3.24
C GLU A 25 -10.67 -4.77 -3.65
N VAL A 26 -9.88 -4.07 -2.85
CA VAL A 26 -9.42 -2.71 -3.16
C VAL A 26 -7.93 -2.55 -2.90
N ALA A 27 -7.31 -1.64 -3.64
CA ALA A 27 -5.90 -1.31 -3.46
C ALA A 27 -5.69 -0.58 -2.13
N LYS A 28 -4.74 -1.08 -1.33
CA LYS A 28 -4.15 -0.40 -0.17
C LYS A 28 -2.67 -0.21 -0.42
N ALA A 29 -2.13 0.95 -0.08
CA ALA A 29 -0.70 1.19 -0.08
C ALA A 29 -0.11 0.97 1.31
N ILE A 30 1.01 0.27 1.39
CA ILE A 30 1.84 0.12 2.58
C ILE A 30 3.10 0.93 2.34
N VAL A 31 3.30 1.97 3.15
CA VAL A 31 4.29 3.02 2.91
C VAL A 31 5.32 3.05 4.02
N VAL A 32 6.59 3.12 3.64
CA VAL A 32 7.69 3.48 4.54
C VAL A 32 7.97 4.97 4.35
N ARG A 33 7.94 5.72 5.46
CA ARG A 33 8.24 7.15 5.47
C ARG A 33 9.74 7.37 5.44
N LYS A 34 10.20 8.44 4.80
CA LYS A 34 11.57 8.92 5.01
C LYS A 34 11.76 9.36 6.45
N ALA A 35 13.00 9.28 6.94
CA ALA A 35 13.35 9.73 8.28
C ALA A 35 12.96 11.20 8.47
N GLY A 36 12.27 11.50 9.58
CA GLY A 36 11.77 12.84 9.89
C GLY A 36 10.50 13.27 9.14
N ALA A 37 10.03 12.50 8.16
CA ALA A 37 8.81 12.80 7.44
C ALA A 37 7.56 12.25 8.13
N SER A 38 6.47 13.01 8.10
CA SER A 38 5.18 12.62 8.69
C SER A 38 4.00 12.93 7.76
N PRO A 39 4.00 12.43 6.51
CA PRO A 39 2.85 12.57 5.63
C PRO A 39 1.64 11.84 6.24
N LYS A 40 0.45 12.38 6.02
CA LYS A 40 -0.81 11.71 6.35
C LYS A 40 -1.21 10.75 5.21
N PRO A 41 -2.07 9.76 5.48
CA PRO A 41 -2.62 8.88 4.45
C PRO A 41 -3.26 9.65 3.28
N GLU A 42 -3.95 10.74 3.58
CA GLU A 42 -4.61 11.62 2.60
C GLU A 42 -3.62 12.29 1.64
N ASP A 43 -2.44 12.69 2.11
CA ASP A 43 -1.39 13.32 1.29
C ASP A 43 -0.89 12.34 0.23
N ILE A 44 -0.65 11.09 0.63
CA ILE A 44 -0.21 10.02 -0.26
C ILE A 44 -1.27 9.68 -1.31
N ILE A 45 -2.55 9.59 -0.91
CA ILE A 45 -3.65 9.29 -1.82
C ILE A 45 -3.86 10.45 -2.81
N ALA A 46 -3.83 11.70 -2.33
CA ALA A 46 -3.96 12.88 -3.17
C ALA A 46 -2.83 12.96 -4.20
N PHE A 47 -1.60 12.70 -3.76
CA PHE A 47 -0.43 12.66 -4.63
C PHE A 47 -0.50 11.55 -5.70
N ALA A 48 -1.03 10.38 -5.35
CA ALA A 48 -1.27 9.32 -6.33
C ALA A 48 -2.35 9.76 -7.35
N ARG A 49 -3.48 10.32 -6.88
CA ARG A 49 -4.59 10.75 -7.72
C ARG A 49 -4.24 11.87 -8.71
N SER A 50 -3.24 12.70 -8.40
CA SER A 50 -2.76 13.71 -9.36
C SER A 50 -1.92 13.12 -10.50
N ARG A 51 -1.52 11.83 -10.42
CA ARG A 51 -0.62 11.17 -11.38
C ARG A 51 -1.23 10.01 -12.14
N ILE A 52 -2.25 9.37 -11.56
CA ILE A 52 -2.94 8.24 -12.17
C ILE A 52 -4.44 8.41 -12.03
N ALA A 53 -5.20 7.73 -12.91
CA ALA A 53 -6.65 7.74 -12.86
C ALA A 53 -7.17 7.36 -11.46
N ALA A 54 -8.19 8.05 -10.97
CA ALA A 54 -8.66 7.95 -9.58
C ALA A 54 -9.01 6.53 -9.15
N PHE A 55 -9.53 5.69 -10.05
CA PHE A 55 -9.86 4.28 -9.77
C PHE A 55 -8.63 3.38 -9.57
N LYS A 56 -7.44 3.82 -10.00
CA LYS A 56 -6.16 3.12 -9.78
C LYS A 56 -5.45 3.57 -8.49
N ALA A 57 -5.87 4.69 -7.90
CA ALA A 57 -5.29 5.16 -6.65
C ALA A 57 -5.70 4.25 -5.48
N PRO A 58 -4.84 4.04 -4.48
CA PRO A 58 -5.21 3.27 -3.31
C PRO A 58 -6.38 3.93 -2.57
N LYS A 59 -7.25 3.11 -1.97
CA LYS A 59 -8.34 3.59 -1.11
C LYS A 59 -7.88 3.93 0.30
N SER A 60 -6.80 3.31 0.76
CA SER A 60 -6.23 3.53 2.10
C SER A 60 -4.72 3.35 2.09
N VAL A 61 -4.06 3.90 3.11
CA VAL A 61 -2.61 3.85 3.29
C VAL A 61 -2.33 3.45 4.74
N ASP A 62 -1.45 2.47 4.95
CA ASP A 62 -0.86 2.18 6.26
C ASP A 62 0.65 2.45 6.22
N PHE A 63 1.19 2.94 7.33
CA PHE A 63 2.61 3.21 7.47
C PHE A 63 3.29 2.13 8.31
N ILE A 64 4.43 1.65 7.85
CA ILE A 64 5.29 0.70 8.58
C ILE A 64 6.74 1.17 8.57
N GLU A 65 7.56 0.58 9.43
CA GLU A 65 8.97 0.94 9.54
C GLU A 65 9.81 0.40 8.38
N ALA A 66 9.50 -0.80 7.89
CA ALA A 66 10.18 -1.41 6.75
C ALA A 66 9.29 -2.44 6.06
N LEU A 67 9.39 -2.55 4.72
CA LEU A 67 8.71 -3.62 3.99
C LEU A 67 9.41 -4.97 4.22
N PRO A 68 8.67 -6.06 4.48
CA PRO A 68 9.26 -7.38 4.64
C PRO A 68 9.84 -7.83 3.30
N ARG A 69 11.08 -8.33 3.30
CA ARG A 69 11.79 -8.76 2.11
C ARG A 69 12.47 -10.11 2.35
N ASN A 70 12.56 -10.94 1.32
CA ASN A 70 13.33 -12.19 1.38
C ASN A 70 14.84 -11.93 1.25
N ALA A 71 15.66 -12.98 1.35
CA ALA A 71 17.12 -12.89 1.23
C ALA A 71 17.62 -12.29 -0.11
N SER A 72 16.79 -12.32 -1.16
CA SER A 72 17.09 -11.70 -2.46
C SER A 72 16.59 -10.24 -2.56
N GLY A 73 16.04 -9.68 -1.49
CA GLY A 73 15.50 -8.33 -1.43
C GLY A 73 14.11 -8.15 -2.00
N LYS A 74 13.41 -9.23 -2.41
CA LYS A 74 12.05 -9.14 -2.96
C LYS A 74 11.04 -8.96 -1.83
N ILE A 75 10.09 -8.04 -2.02
CA ILE A 75 9.02 -7.78 -1.05
C ILE A 75 8.14 -9.02 -0.87
N LEU A 76 7.92 -9.41 0.37
CA LEU A 76 7.06 -10.52 0.77
C LEU A 76 5.60 -10.03 0.86
N ARG A 77 4.97 -9.82 -0.30
CA ARG A 77 3.58 -9.30 -0.40
C ARG A 77 2.56 -10.15 0.35
N ARG A 78 2.82 -11.46 0.49
CA ARG A 78 1.95 -12.37 1.25
C ARG A 78 1.84 -11.92 2.70
N GLU A 79 2.96 -11.62 3.36
CA GLU A 79 2.98 -11.18 4.76
C GLU A 79 2.29 -9.83 4.95
N LEU A 80 2.41 -8.93 3.97
CA LEU A 80 1.67 -7.66 3.99
C LEU A 80 0.15 -7.86 3.84
N ARG A 81 -0.26 -8.88 3.09
CA ARG A 81 -1.67 -9.16 2.79
C ARG A 81 -2.36 -9.96 3.89
N GLU A 82 -1.69 -10.95 4.46
CA GLU A 82 -2.23 -11.89 5.45
C GLU A 82 -3.03 -11.23 6.59
N PRO A 83 -2.56 -10.14 7.24
CA PRO A 83 -3.29 -9.48 8.33
C PRO A 83 -4.69 -9.00 7.93
N PHE A 84 -4.90 -8.62 6.67
CA PHE A 84 -6.19 -8.12 6.17
C PHE A 84 -7.15 -9.22 5.75
N TRP A 85 -6.64 -10.44 5.53
CA TRP A 85 -7.43 -11.59 5.06
C TRP A 85 -7.62 -12.66 6.14
N ALA A 86 -7.02 -12.49 7.32
CA ALA A 86 -7.24 -13.36 8.47
C ALA A 86 -8.75 -13.44 8.80
N GLY A 87 -9.29 -14.67 8.88
CA GLY A 87 -10.71 -14.91 9.15
C GLY A 87 -11.67 -14.68 7.97
N LYS A 88 -11.18 -14.37 6.76
CA LYS A 88 -12.01 -14.25 5.55
C LYS A 88 -11.92 -15.52 4.70
N ASN A 89 -13.06 -16.16 4.43
CA ASN A 89 -13.14 -17.40 3.63
C ASN A 89 -12.83 -17.20 2.14
N ARG A 90 -12.98 -15.99 1.60
CA ARG A 90 -12.67 -15.69 0.21
C ARG A 90 -11.22 -15.23 0.14
N ARG A 91 -10.32 -16.01 -0.45
CA ARG A 91 -9.00 -15.51 -0.89
C ARG A 91 -9.10 -15.27 -2.40
N VAL A 92 -9.00 -14.01 -2.83
CA VAL A 92 -8.91 -13.69 -4.26
C VAL A 92 -7.44 -13.78 -4.67
N ASN A 93 -7.19 -14.47 -5.81
CA ASN A 93 -5.87 -14.84 -6.33
C ASN A 93 -4.91 -13.65 -6.42
#